data_AF-A0A3D1BE62-F1
#
_entry.id   AF-A0A3D1BE62-F1
#
_cell.length_a   1.000
_cell.length_b   1.000
_cell.length_c   1.000
_cell.angle_alpha   90.00
_cell.angle_beta   90.00
_cell.angle_gamma   90.00
#
_symmetry.space_group_name_H-M   'P 1'
#
loop_
_entity.id
_entity.type
_entity.pdbx_description
1 polymer ?
#
loop_
_entity_poly.entity_id
_entity_poly.type
_entity_poly.pdbx_seq_one_letter_code
_entity_poly.pdbx_strand_id
1 'polypeptide(L)'
;NLGTIRSSNLCTEIIEYTSPDEVAVCNLASIAIPKFVKEDRTFDHDKLFEVTYRVTRNLNRVIDRNYYPIPEARNSNMRHRPIGLGVQGLADAFILMRFPFDSDEARQLNKDVFETIYYAACTASKDMAKE
;
A
#
# COMPACT_ATOMS: atom_id res chain seq x y z
N ASN A 1 6.06 6.61 19.21
CA ASN A 1 5.33 6.03 20.36
C ASN A 1 5.85 4.64 20.74
N LEU A 2 6.28 3.79 19.80
CA LEU A 2 6.84 2.45 20.10
C LEU A 2 8.33 2.46 20.49
N GLY A 3 9.10 3.43 19.98
CA GLY A 3 10.54 3.56 20.20
C GLY A 3 11.26 3.93 18.90
N THR A 4 12.60 3.90 18.91
CA THR A 4 13.42 4.17 17.71
C THR A 4 13.41 2.98 16.77
N ILE A 5 13.04 3.19 15.51
CA ILE A 5 13.19 2.20 14.42
C ILE A 5 14.67 2.03 14.10
N ARG A 6 15.14 0.79 14.01
CA ARG A 6 16.58 0.48 13.93
C ARG A 6 17.06 0.02 12.56
N SER A 7 16.15 -0.35 11.66
CA SER A 7 16.48 -0.86 10.32
C SER A 7 15.27 -0.76 9.38
N SER A 8 15.51 -1.02 8.10
CA SER A 8 14.48 -1.34 7.11
C SER A 8 14.44 -2.86 6.87
N ASN A 9 13.76 -3.31 5.81
CA ASN A 9 13.78 -4.68 5.30
C ASN A 9 14.81 -4.84 4.15
N LEU A 10 14.79 -5.99 3.47
CA LEU A 10 15.68 -6.33 2.36
C LEU A 10 15.60 -5.34 1.18
N CYS A 11 14.39 -4.86 0.86
CA CYS A 11 14.13 -4.07 -0.35
C CYS A 11 13.98 -2.57 -0.06
N THR A 12 14.23 -2.14 1.17
CA THR A 12 14.29 -0.74 1.63
C THR A 12 12.97 0.04 1.67
N GLU A 13 11.84 -0.62 1.44
CA GLU A 13 10.51 0.00 1.37
C GLU A 13 9.75 -0.04 2.70
N ILE A 14 10.13 -0.94 3.62
CA ILE A 14 9.44 -1.11 4.91
C ILE A 14 10.24 -0.50 6.04
N ILE A 15 9.57 0.34 6.82
CA ILE A 15 10.13 1.06 7.96
C ILE A 15 9.24 0.78 9.17
N GLU A 16 9.53 -0.31 9.88
CA GLU A 16 8.75 -0.82 11.01
C GLU A 16 9.62 -1.01 12.26
N TYR A 17 9.01 -0.90 13.43
CA TYR A 17 9.69 -1.08 14.72
C TYR A 17 10.07 -2.54 14.97
N THR A 18 11.23 -2.77 15.59
CA THR A 18 11.70 -4.09 16.01
C THR A 18 12.31 -4.06 17.41
N SER A 19 12.17 -5.16 18.15
CA SER A 19 12.71 -5.39 19.50
C SER A 19 13.05 -6.88 19.68
N PRO A 20 13.71 -7.29 20.78
CA PRO A 20 13.99 -8.72 21.03
C PRO A 20 12.74 -9.62 21.04
N ASP A 21 11.56 -9.07 21.34
CA ASP A 21 10.28 -9.76 21.40
C ASP A 21 9.33 -9.45 20.22
N GLU A 22 9.78 -8.61 19.27
CA GLU A 22 9.00 -8.20 18.10
C GLU A 22 9.82 -8.23 16.81
N VAL A 23 9.45 -9.14 15.91
CA VAL A 23 9.95 -9.19 14.54
C VAL A 23 8.89 -8.63 13.61
N ALA A 24 9.17 -7.47 13.00
CA ALA A 24 8.29 -6.82 12.04
C ALA A 24 7.95 -7.72 10.84
N VAL A 25 6.75 -7.56 10.27
CA VAL A 25 6.22 -8.45 9.20
C VAL A 25 5.63 -7.63 8.07
N CYS A 26 6.12 -7.84 6.86
CA CYS A 26 5.68 -7.12 5.67
C CYS A 26 4.50 -7.83 4.98
N ASN A 27 3.28 -7.33 5.17
CA ASN A 27 2.08 -7.83 4.47
C ASN A 27 1.86 -7.00 3.19
N LEU A 28 2.25 -7.52 2.02
CA LEU A 28 2.38 -6.73 0.79
C LEU A 28 1.34 -7.09 -0.29
N ALA A 29 0.85 -6.07 -1.01
CA ALA A 29 0.15 -6.23 -2.29
C ALA A 29 0.48 -5.06 -3.22
N SER A 30 0.42 -5.28 -4.54
CA SER A 30 0.67 -4.25 -5.55
C SER A 30 -0.53 -4.02 -6.47
N ILE A 31 -0.88 -2.75 -6.68
CA ILE A 31 -1.99 -2.34 -7.54
C ILE A 31 -1.47 -2.07 -8.96
N ALA A 32 -2.11 -2.68 -9.96
CA ALA A 32 -1.76 -2.49 -11.37
C ALA A 32 -2.37 -1.19 -11.93
N ILE A 33 -1.58 -0.10 -11.91
CA ILE A 33 -2.01 1.26 -12.29
C ILE A 33 -2.59 1.37 -13.70
N PRO A 34 -2.12 0.64 -14.73
CA PRO A 34 -2.68 0.72 -16.08
C PRO A 34 -4.16 0.34 -16.18
N LYS A 35 -4.68 -0.43 -15.21
CA LYS A 35 -6.08 -0.86 -15.17
C LYS A 35 -7.06 0.28 -14.91
N PHE A 36 -6.57 1.45 -14.50
CA PHE A 36 -7.39 2.63 -14.22
C PHE A 36 -7.31 3.68 -15.33
N VAL A 37 -6.58 3.42 -16.43
CA VAL A 37 -6.60 4.27 -17.61
C VAL A 37 -7.76 3.86 -18.51
N LYS A 38 -8.67 4.79 -18.82
CA LYS A 38 -9.82 4.57 -19.70
C LYS A 38 -9.45 4.71 -21.17
N GLU A 39 -10.31 4.23 -22.06
CA GLU A 39 -10.12 4.32 -23.52
C GLU A 39 -10.00 5.78 -24.03
N ASP A 40 -10.67 6.71 -23.36
CA ASP A 40 -10.60 8.16 -23.62
C ASP A 40 -9.34 8.83 -23.05
N ARG A 41 -8.42 8.04 -22.49
CA ARG A 41 -7.17 8.50 -21.84
C ARG A 41 -7.40 9.40 -20.62
N THR A 42 -8.49 9.19 -19.91
CA THR A 42 -8.67 9.73 -18.56
C THR A 42 -8.29 8.68 -17.51
N PHE A 43 -7.92 9.13 -16.30
CA PHE A 43 -7.57 8.25 -15.19
C PHE A 43 -8.74 8.10 -14.20
N ASP A 44 -9.09 6.86 -13.86
CA ASP A 44 -10.22 6.52 -12.98
C ASP A 44 -9.81 6.45 -11.50
N HIS A 45 -9.79 7.61 -10.84
CA HIS A 45 -9.48 7.72 -9.42
C HIS A 45 -10.55 7.07 -8.53
N ASP A 46 -11.83 7.11 -8.91
CA ASP A 46 -12.91 6.48 -8.15
C ASP A 46 -12.74 4.96 -8.13
N LYS A 47 -12.38 4.37 -9.27
CA LYS A 47 -12.11 2.94 -9.36
C LYS A 47 -10.83 2.55 -8.60
N LEU A 48 -9.79 3.38 -8.67
CA LEU A 48 -8.57 3.19 -7.89
C LEU A 48 -8.85 3.20 -6.39
N PHE A 49 -9.70 4.12 -5.93
CA PHE A 49 -10.16 4.17 -4.54
C PHE A 49 -10.89 2.89 -4.15
N GLU A 50 -11.88 2.44 -4.93
CA GLU A 50 -12.67 1.23 -4.64
C GLU A 50 -11.78 -0.02 -4.51
N VAL A 51 -10.83 -0.18 -5.44
CA VAL A 51 -9.90 -1.32 -5.43
C VAL A 51 -8.96 -1.23 -4.24
N THR A 52 -8.35 -0.07 -4.01
CA THR A 52 -7.42 0.11 -2.88
C THR A 52 -8.11 -0.18 -1.55
N TYR A 53 -9.32 0.35 -1.36
CA TYR A 53 -10.13 0.09 -0.16
C TYR A 53 -10.29 -1.41 0.10
N ARG A 54 -10.58 -2.21 -0.94
CA ARG A 54 -10.70 -3.67 -0.83
C ARG A 54 -9.37 -4.35 -0.55
N VAL A 55 -8.28 -3.94 -1.19
CA VAL A 55 -6.94 -4.51 -0.96
C VAL A 55 -6.48 -4.26 0.47
N THR A 56 -6.73 -3.06 1.03
CA THR A 56 -6.48 -2.76 2.44
C THR A 56 -7.16 -3.75 3.38
N ARG A 57 -8.46 -4.05 3.14
CA ARG A 57 -9.18 -5.05 3.94
C ARG A 57 -8.65 -6.46 3.75
N ASN A 58 -8.23 -6.80 2.54
CA ASN A 58 -7.63 -8.11 2.25
C ASN A 58 -6.32 -8.29 3.02
N LEU A 59 -5.42 -7.30 3.00
CA LEU A 59 -4.17 -7.36 3.76
C LEU A 59 -4.42 -7.42 5.27
N ASN A 60 -5.43 -6.71 5.79
CA ASN A 60 -5.82 -6.85 7.19
C ASN A 60 -6.26 -8.29 7.54
N ARG A 61 -7.00 -8.96 6.64
CA ARG A 61 -7.38 -10.38 6.82
C ARG A 61 -6.18 -11.34 6.73
N VAL A 62 -5.16 -10.99 5.93
CA VAL A 62 -3.92 -11.78 5.86
C VAL A 62 -3.25 -11.80 7.23
N ILE A 63 -3.19 -10.68 7.95
CA ILE A 63 -2.61 -10.62 9.31
C ILE A 63 -3.26 -11.67 10.23
N ASP A 64 -4.58 -11.82 10.20
CA ASP A 64 -5.26 -12.77 11.10
C ASP A 64 -5.10 -14.24 10.67
N ARG A 65 -4.97 -14.49 9.36
CA ARG A 65 -4.93 -15.85 8.78
C ARG A 65 -3.53 -16.37 8.51
N ASN A 66 -2.51 -15.52 8.62
CA ASN A 66 -1.15 -15.88 8.27
C ASN A 66 -0.59 -16.97 9.21
N TYR A 67 0.25 -17.84 8.67
CA TYR A 67 1.09 -18.72 9.47
C TYR A 67 2.36 -17.97 9.85
N TYR A 68 2.56 -17.73 11.15
CA TYR A 68 3.73 -17.05 11.66
C TYR A 68 4.81 -18.06 12.05
N PRO A 69 6.01 -18.00 11.45
CA PRO A 69 7.06 -18.98 11.68
C PRO A 69 7.69 -18.89 13.09
N ILE A 70 7.60 -17.72 13.73
CA ILE A 70 8.12 -17.46 15.07
C ILE A 70 7.10 -16.61 15.87
N PRO A 71 7.02 -16.77 17.21
CA PRO A 71 6.03 -16.06 18.03
C PRO A 71 6.22 -14.54 18.03
N GLU A 72 7.45 -14.04 17.91
CA GLU A 72 7.79 -12.61 17.88
C GLU A 72 7.19 -11.91 16.65
N ALA A 73 7.09 -12.64 15.52
CA ALA A 73 6.45 -12.15 14.31
C ALA A 73 4.93 -12.03 14.49
N ARG A 74 4.31 -13.02 15.13
CA ARG A 74 2.88 -12.96 15.48
C ARG A 74 2.62 -11.83 16.48
N ASN A 75 3.48 -11.66 17.48
CA ASN A 75 3.38 -10.61 18.49
C ASN A 75 3.37 -9.21 17.82
N SER A 76 4.35 -8.94 16.97
CA SER A 76 4.46 -7.65 16.28
C SER A 76 3.25 -7.37 15.38
N ASN A 77 2.90 -8.33 14.49
CA ASN A 77 1.85 -8.12 13.49
C ASN A 77 0.46 -7.99 14.14
N MET A 78 0.18 -8.70 15.23
CA MET A 78 -1.10 -8.60 15.93
C MET A 78 -1.23 -7.32 16.77
N ARG A 79 -0.13 -6.71 17.22
CA ARG A 79 -0.13 -5.47 18.01
C ARG A 79 -0.26 -4.23 17.15
N HIS A 80 0.47 -4.16 16.04
CA HIS A 80 0.59 -2.93 15.24
C HIS A 80 -0.10 -3.01 13.89
N ARG A 81 -0.40 -4.22 13.42
CA ARG A 81 -1.12 -4.52 12.19
C ARG A 81 -0.66 -3.73 10.94
N PRO A 82 0.65 -3.64 10.65
CA PRO A 82 1.14 -2.90 9.49
C PRO A 82 0.77 -3.62 8.17
N ILE A 83 0.55 -2.84 7.12
CA ILE A 83 0.34 -3.32 5.76
C ILE A 83 1.15 -2.47 4.77
N GLY A 84 1.61 -3.08 3.68
CA GLY A 84 2.31 -2.40 2.59
C GLY A 84 1.53 -2.46 1.28
N LEU A 85 1.08 -1.30 0.80
CA LEU A 85 0.43 -1.14 -0.49
C LEU A 85 1.42 -0.53 -1.48
N GLY A 86 1.83 -1.34 -2.46
CA GLY A 86 2.68 -0.90 -3.57
C GLY A 86 1.89 -0.71 -4.86
N VAL A 87 2.61 -0.36 -5.91
CA VAL A 87 2.07 -0.20 -7.27
C VAL A 87 2.95 -0.90 -8.29
N GLN A 88 2.37 -1.23 -9.44
CA GLN A 88 3.10 -1.72 -10.61
C GLN A 88 2.52 -1.10 -11.88
N GLY A 89 3.36 -0.97 -12.92
CA GLY A 89 2.94 -0.43 -14.22
C GLY A 89 2.71 1.08 -14.23
N LEU A 90 3.39 1.86 -13.39
CA LEU A 90 3.29 3.32 -13.41
C LEU A 90 3.75 3.90 -14.76
N ALA A 91 4.85 3.38 -15.30
CA ALA A 91 5.36 3.78 -16.61
C ALA A 91 4.35 3.43 -17.73
N ASP A 92 3.76 2.24 -17.70
CA ASP A 92 2.73 1.82 -18.64
C ASP A 92 1.51 2.75 -18.59
N ALA A 93 1.08 3.18 -17.40
CA ALA A 93 -0.01 4.13 -17.25
C ALA A 93 0.33 5.48 -17.89
N PHE A 94 1.54 6.01 -17.69
CA PHE A 94 2.00 7.23 -18.35
C PHE A 94 2.04 7.07 -19.88
N ILE A 95 2.50 5.92 -20.39
CA ILE A 95 2.50 5.61 -21.82
C ILE A 95 1.07 5.62 -22.39
N LEU A 96 0.12 4.99 -21.70
CA LEU A 96 -1.29 4.96 -22.12
C LEU A 96 -1.93 6.36 -22.11
N MET A 97 -1.59 7.18 -21.12
CA MET A 97 -2.02 8.58 -21.00
C MET A 97 -1.31 9.52 -21.99
N ARG A 98 -0.25 9.05 -22.66
CA ARG A 98 0.65 9.85 -23.53
C ARG A 98 1.41 10.94 -22.78
N PHE A 99 1.75 10.69 -21.52
CA PHE A 99 2.59 11.58 -20.71
C PHE A 99 4.03 11.07 -20.71
N PRO A 100 5.02 11.84 -21.22
CA PRO A 100 6.42 11.59 -20.94
C PRO A 100 6.64 11.52 -19.43
N PHE A 101 7.53 10.64 -18.97
CA PHE A 101 7.71 10.37 -17.53
C PHE A 101 8.08 11.63 -16.73
N ASP A 102 8.82 12.55 -17.35
CA ASP A 102 9.30 13.81 -16.78
C ASP A 102 8.38 15.01 -17.02
N SER A 103 7.21 14.81 -17.65
CA SER A 103 6.26 15.88 -17.96
C SER A 103 5.54 16.41 -16.70
N ASP A 104 5.00 17.62 -16.78
CA ASP A 104 4.22 18.20 -15.68
C ASP A 104 2.92 17.40 -15.43
N GLU A 105 2.31 16.84 -16.48
CA GLU A 105 1.13 15.98 -16.39
C GLU A 105 1.43 14.65 -15.69
N ALA A 106 2.53 13.97 -16.03
CA ALA A 106 2.95 12.76 -15.34
C ALA A 106 3.25 13.03 -13.86
N ARG A 107 3.88 14.17 -13.56
CA ARG A 107 4.15 14.60 -12.18
C ARG A 107 2.88 14.86 -11.39
N GLN A 108 1.87 15.47 -12.01
CA GLN A 108 0.59 15.71 -11.36
C GLN A 108 -0.16 14.40 -11.15
N LEU A 109 -0.28 13.56 -12.19
CA LEU A 109 -0.92 12.25 -12.09
C LEU A 109 -0.26 11.36 -11.03
N ASN A 110 1.07 11.40 -10.92
CA ASN A 110 1.79 10.71 -9.85
C ASN A 110 1.28 11.12 -8.46
N LYS A 111 1.16 12.42 -8.19
CA LYS A 111 0.63 12.91 -6.89
C LYS A 111 -0.79 12.40 -6.66
N ASP A 112 -1.65 12.55 -7.65
CA ASP A 112 -3.08 12.22 -7.53
C ASP A 112 -3.29 10.71 -7.32
N VAL A 113 -2.51 9.87 -7.99
CA VAL A 113 -2.55 8.40 -7.82
C VAL A 113 -2.16 8.00 -6.40
N PHE A 114 -1.03 8.50 -5.89
CA PHE A 114 -0.57 8.13 -4.56
C PHE A 114 -1.42 8.77 -3.44
N GLU A 115 -1.97 9.98 -3.67
CA GLU A 115 -2.97 10.59 -2.78
C GLU A 115 -4.23 9.73 -2.70
N THR A 116 -4.75 9.28 -3.84
CA THR A 116 -5.95 8.41 -3.91
C THR A 116 -5.72 7.11 -3.15
N ILE A 117 -4.57 6.45 -3.35
CA ILE A 117 -4.23 5.19 -2.67
C ILE A 117 -4.14 5.41 -1.16
N TYR A 118 -3.43 6.45 -0.73
CA TYR A 118 -3.27 6.75 0.69
C TYR A 118 -4.61 7.06 1.35
N TYR A 119 -5.42 7.92 0.73
CA TYR A 119 -6.73 8.29 1.23
C TYR A 119 -7.68 7.09 1.32
N ALA A 120 -7.72 6.23 0.29
CA ALA A 120 -8.52 5.01 0.29
C ALA A 120 -8.09 4.02 1.38
N ALA A 121 -6.78 3.83 1.55
CA ALA A 121 -6.24 2.93 2.57
C ALA A 121 -6.54 3.43 3.99
N CYS A 122 -6.35 4.73 4.26
CA CYS A 122 -6.72 5.34 5.53
C CYS A 122 -8.23 5.25 5.78
N THR A 123 -9.06 5.45 4.74
CA THR A 123 -10.51 5.33 4.85
C THR A 123 -10.93 3.92 5.23
N ALA A 124 -10.44 2.90 4.51
CA ALA A 124 -10.70 1.50 4.81
C ALA A 124 -10.23 1.09 6.21
N SER A 125 -9.04 1.53 6.61
CA SER A 125 -8.48 1.26 7.94
C SER A 125 -9.33 1.90 9.04
N LYS A 126 -9.71 3.17 8.89
CA LYS A 126 -10.59 3.89 9.80
C LYS A 126 -11.99 3.26 9.90
N ASP A 127 -12.53 2.74 8.79
CA ASP A 127 -13.83 2.07 8.82
C ASP A 127 -13.74 0.70 9.52
N MET A 128 -12.68 -0.09 9.28
CA MET A 128 -12.43 -1.32 10.04
C MET A 128 -12.20 -1.07 11.53
N ALA A 129 -11.63 0.06 11.92
CA ALA A 129 -11.45 0.42 13.32
C ALA A 129 -12.77 0.70 14.07
N LYS A 130 -13.89 0.88 13.35
CA LYS A 130 -15.23 1.07 13.94
C LYS A 130 -16.03 -0.25 14.05
N GLU A 131 -15.61 -1.28 13.34
CA GLU A 131 -16.25 -2.61 13.30
C GLU A 131 -15.83 -3.46 14.51
#